data_AF-A0A0B5DZB8-F1
#
_entry.id   AF-A0A0B5DZB8-F1
#
_cell.length_a   1.000
_cell.length_b   1.000
_cell.length_c   1.000
_cell.angle_alpha   90.00
_cell.angle_beta   90.00
_cell.angle_gamma   90.00
#
_symmetry.space_group_name_H-M   'P 1'
#
loop_
_entity.id
_entity.type
_entity.pdbx_description
1 polymer ?
#
loop_
_entity_poly.entity_id
_entity_poly.type
_entity_poly.pdbx_seq_one_letter_code
_entity_poly.pdbx_strand_id
1 'polypeptide(L)'
;MTESTAEAWNQELKQEVEGLRELRQIAGKAQADIATALNIKQPSVSKIESQADMHLSTLRSYVEAIGGKLELTVKLPARPLLRLQSLGDRADDRGVGNPAPARRGRPASSAVIR
;
A
#
# COMPACT_ATOMS: atom_id res chain seq x y z
N MET A 1 -7.02 -44.44 12.77
CA MET A 1 -5.78 -43.75 12.35
C MET A 1 -6.03 -43.33 10.89
N THR A 2 -6.62 -42.16 10.62
CA THR A 2 -5.93 -40.93 10.17
C THR A 2 -6.85 -39.68 10.21
N GLU A 3 -7.22 -39.17 11.38
CA GLU A 3 -8.08 -37.96 11.48
C GLU A 3 -7.57 -36.96 12.54
N SER A 4 -6.25 -36.78 12.69
CA SER A 4 -5.70 -35.96 13.79
C SER A 4 -4.66 -34.91 13.41
N THR A 5 -4.31 -34.72 12.14
CA THR A 5 -3.28 -33.73 11.76
C THR A 5 -3.82 -32.46 11.09
N ALA A 6 -5.09 -32.44 10.67
CA ALA A 6 -5.68 -31.28 10.00
C ALA A 6 -6.45 -30.32 10.93
N GLU A 7 -6.96 -30.81 12.06
CA GLU A 7 -7.93 -30.04 12.88
C GLU A 7 -7.28 -29.26 14.03
N ALA A 8 -6.06 -29.63 14.46
CA ALA A 8 -5.46 -29.07 15.67
C ALA A 8 -4.59 -27.82 15.45
N TRP A 9 -4.23 -27.45 14.21
CA TRP A 9 -3.39 -26.27 13.94
C TRP A 9 -4.17 -25.01 13.54
N ASN A 10 -5.51 -25.06 13.61
CA ASN A 10 -6.36 -23.91 13.29
C ASN A 10 -6.78 -23.13 14.56
N GLN A 11 -5.91 -23.08 15.56
CA GLN A 11 -6.01 -22.10 16.64
C GLN A 11 -5.34 -20.80 16.18
N GLU A 12 -5.95 -20.16 15.19
CA GLU A 12 -5.64 -18.80 14.82
C GLU A 12 -6.32 -17.89 15.84
N LEU A 13 -5.54 -17.33 16.77
CA LEU A 13 -6.01 -16.24 17.65
C LEU A 13 -6.33 -15.04 16.77
N LYS A 14 -7.54 -15.01 16.21
CA LYS A 14 -8.04 -13.88 15.45
C LYS A 14 -8.33 -12.76 16.42
N GLN A 15 -7.41 -11.81 16.50
CA GLN A 15 -7.78 -10.47 16.92
C GLN A 15 -8.50 -9.83 15.75
N GLU A 16 -9.83 -9.89 15.79
CA GLU A 16 -10.67 -9.14 14.88
C GLU A 16 -10.63 -7.66 15.30
N VAL A 17 -10.52 -6.78 14.31
CA VAL A 17 -10.49 -5.32 14.50
C VAL A 17 -11.64 -4.77 13.67
N GLU A 18 -12.49 -3.92 14.25
CA GLU A 18 -13.70 -3.40 13.60
C GLU A 18 -13.39 -2.50 12.39
N GLY A 19 -12.22 -1.86 12.38
CA GLY A 19 -11.79 -1.06 11.23
C GLY A 19 -10.49 -0.27 11.44
N LEU A 20 -10.22 0.64 10.49
CA LEU A 20 -8.96 1.41 10.42
C LEU A 20 -8.74 2.36 11.60
N ARG A 21 -9.82 2.87 12.20
CA ARG A 21 -9.75 3.73 13.39
C ARG A 21 -9.23 2.96 14.59
N GLU A 22 -9.79 1.79 14.84
CA GLU A 22 -9.37 0.94 15.95
C GLU A 22 -7.94 0.42 15.72
N LEU A 23 -7.62 0.00 14.50
CA LEU A 23 -6.25 -0.37 14.12
C LEU A 23 -5.23 0.72 14.45
N ARG A 24 -5.57 1.98 14.13
CA ARG A 24 -4.72 3.13 14.45
C ARG A 24 -4.58 3.35 15.97
N GLN A 25 -5.67 3.17 16.72
CA GLN A 25 -5.66 3.32 18.18
C GLN A 25 -4.83 2.23 18.86
N ILE A 26 -4.92 0.98 18.40
CA ILE A 26 -4.06 -0.14 18.85
C ILE A 26 -2.58 0.19 18.64
N ALA A 27 -2.24 0.81 17.52
CA ALA A 27 -0.88 1.27 17.21
C ALA A 27 -0.45 2.55 17.97
N GLY A 28 -1.31 3.13 18.82
CA GLY A 28 -1.01 4.32 19.62
C GLY A 28 -0.83 5.60 18.79
N LYS A 29 -1.43 5.69 17.59
CA LYS A 29 -1.28 6.83 16.69
C LYS A 29 -2.49 7.77 16.72
N ALA A 30 -2.24 9.08 16.67
CA ALA A 30 -3.28 10.08 16.42
C ALA A 30 -3.58 10.19 14.92
N GLN A 31 -4.75 10.73 14.55
CA GLN A 31 -5.05 11.03 13.14
C GLN A 31 -4.06 12.03 12.53
N ALA A 32 -3.53 12.95 13.35
CA ALA A 32 -2.51 13.91 12.92
C ALA A 32 -1.21 13.21 12.49
N ASP A 33 -0.79 12.16 13.21
CA ASP A 33 0.42 11.40 12.87
C ASP A 33 0.27 10.73 11.49
N ILE A 34 -0.90 10.14 11.23
CA ILE A 34 -1.19 9.51 9.94
C ILE A 34 -1.30 10.56 8.82
N ALA A 35 -1.91 11.71 9.11
CA ALA A 35 -2.01 12.81 8.16
C ALA A 35 -0.61 13.30 7.73
N THR A 36 0.30 13.46 8.70
CA THR A 36 1.69 13.83 8.46
C THR A 36 2.43 12.76 7.66
N ALA A 37 2.31 11.49 8.02
CA ALA A 37 2.97 10.38 7.32
C ALA A 37 2.52 10.24 5.86
N LEU A 38 1.23 10.49 5.59
CA LEU A 38 0.66 10.43 4.24
C LEU A 38 0.73 11.76 3.48
N ASN A 39 1.23 12.82 4.10
CA ASN A 39 1.23 14.19 3.56
C ASN A 39 -0.17 14.65 3.07
N ILE A 40 -1.19 14.42 3.90
CA ILE A 40 -2.58 14.82 3.66
C ILE A 40 -3.13 15.63 4.84
N LYS A 41 -4.33 16.18 4.69
CA LYS A 41 -5.01 16.89 5.79
C LYS A 41 -5.67 15.89 6.75
N GLN A 42 -5.71 16.20 8.03
CA GLN A 42 -6.35 15.35 9.05
C GLN A 42 -7.85 15.04 8.76
N PRO A 43 -8.67 15.96 8.20
CA PRO A 43 -10.02 15.60 7.73
C PRO A 43 -10.05 14.50 6.66
N SER A 44 -9.00 14.39 5.82
CA SER A 44 -8.87 13.31 4.84
C SER A 44 -8.64 11.96 5.52
N VAL A 45 -7.90 11.92 6.62
CA VAL A 45 -7.73 10.72 7.45
C VAL A 45 -9.08 10.27 8.02
N SER A 46 -9.85 11.20 8.60
CA SER A 46 -11.20 10.89 9.10
C SER A 46 -12.11 10.34 8.01
N LYS A 47 -12.03 10.86 6.79
CA LYS A 47 -12.79 10.36 5.65
C LYS A 47 -12.38 8.93 5.30
N ILE A 48 -11.08 8.65 5.23
CA ILE A 48 -10.54 7.30 4.96
C ILE A 48 -11.05 6.29 6.00
N GLU A 49 -11.00 6.63 7.29
CA GLU A 49 -11.45 5.74 8.37
C GLU A 49 -12.95 5.44 8.36
N SER A 50 -13.76 6.33 7.78
CA SER A 50 -15.22 6.18 7.68
C SER A 50 -15.70 5.48 6.42
N GLN A 51 -14.81 5.25 5.44
CA GLN A 51 -15.19 4.78 4.12
C GLN A 51 -15.33 3.25 4.12
N ALA A 52 -16.45 2.74 3.60
CA ALA A 52 -16.72 1.30 3.54
C ALA A 52 -15.97 0.58 2.41
N ASP A 53 -15.59 1.30 1.35
CA ASP A 53 -14.84 0.78 0.21
C ASP A 53 -13.69 1.72 -0.12
N MET A 54 -12.50 1.21 -0.42
CA MET A 54 -11.34 2.02 -0.79
C MET A 54 -10.39 1.26 -1.70
N HIS A 55 -9.61 1.99 -2.48
CA HIS A 55 -8.53 1.40 -3.24
C HIS A 55 -7.54 0.70 -2.31
N LEU A 56 -7.10 -0.50 -2.70
CA LEU A 56 -6.11 -1.27 -1.95
C LEU A 56 -4.78 -0.52 -1.79
N SER A 57 -4.43 0.35 -2.74
CA SER A 57 -3.27 1.24 -2.62
C SER A 57 -3.42 2.21 -1.44
N THR A 58 -4.61 2.80 -1.26
CA THR A 58 -4.93 3.65 -0.12
C THR A 58 -4.84 2.87 1.19
N LEU A 59 -5.44 1.67 1.24
CA LEU A 59 -5.37 0.80 2.42
C LEU A 59 -3.92 0.46 2.77
N ARG A 60 -3.10 0.11 1.77
CA ARG A 60 -1.67 -0.18 1.94
C ARG A 60 -0.94 1.02 2.51
N SER A 61 -1.04 2.19 1.89
CA SER A 61 -0.39 3.41 2.37
C SER A 61 -0.79 3.73 3.80
N TYR A 62 -2.08 3.58 4.14
CA TYR A 62 -2.58 3.83 5.48
C TYR A 62 -1.99 2.86 6.52
N VAL A 63 -1.98 1.55 6.22
CA VAL A 63 -1.39 0.54 7.09
C VAL A 63 0.12 0.77 7.28
N GLU A 64 0.83 1.14 6.23
CA GLU A 64 2.26 1.48 6.30
C GLU A 64 2.50 2.76 7.13
N ALA A 65 1.64 3.77 7.02
CA ALA A 65 1.71 4.99 7.83
C ALA A 65 1.46 4.73 9.34
N ILE A 66 0.68 3.71 9.66
CA ILE A 66 0.51 3.21 11.03
C ILE A 66 1.78 2.48 11.54
N GLY A 67 2.64 2.01 10.62
CA GLY A 67 3.80 1.18 10.91
C GLY A 67 3.53 -0.33 10.76
N GLY A 68 2.39 -0.70 10.16
CA GLY A 68 2.03 -2.08 9.86
C GLY A 68 2.45 -2.52 8.44
N LYS A 69 2.21 -3.80 8.15
CA LYS A 69 2.37 -4.38 6.81
C LYS A 69 1.07 -5.03 6.38
N LEU A 70 0.55 -4.63 5.23
CA LEU A 70 -0.67 -5.23 4.67
C LEU A 70 -0.35 -6.58 4.01
N GLU A 71 -0.91 -7.66 4.56
CA GLU A 71 -0.93 -8.99 3.92
C GLU A 71 -2.35 -9.32 3.47
N LEU A 72 -2.49 -9.85 2.25
CA LEU A 72 -3.78 -10.28 1.71
C LEU A 72 -3.88 -11.79 1.75
N THR A 73 -4.93 -12.30 2.38
CA THR A 73 -5.20 -13.73 2.51
C THR A 73 -6.51 -14.11 1.85
N VAL A 74 -6.54 -15.25 1.16
CA VAL A 74 -7.72 -15.82 0.51
C VAL A 74 -8.02 -17.18 1.14
N LYS A 75 -9.26 -17.37 1.57
CA LYS A 75 -9.79 -18.66 2.01
C LYS A 75 -10.57 -19.30 0.88
N LEU A 76 -10.13 -20.47 0.42
CA LEU A 76 -10.85 -21.28 -0.56
C LEU A 76 -11.37 -22.57 0.09
N PRO A 77 -12.47 -23.16 -0.41
CA PRO A 77 -12.94 -24.46 0.05
C PRO A 77 -11.84 -25.52 -0.05
N ALA A 78 -11.68 -26.34 1.00
CA ALA A 78 -10.72 -27.45 1.06
C ALA A 78 -9.25 -27.09 0.77
N ARG A 79 -8.85 -25.82 0.97
CA ARG A 79 -7.47 -25.36 0.84
C ARG A 79 -7.00 -24.66 2.13
N PRO A 80 -5.70 -24.76 2.47
CA PRO A 80 -5.11 -23.89 3.48
C PRO A 80 -5.26 -22.40 3.12
N LEU A 81 -5.16 -21.51 4.12
CA LEU A 81 -5.19 -20.06 3.92
C LEU A 81 -4.06 -19.65 2.94
N LEU A 82 -4.43 -18.99 1.85
CA LEU A 82 -3.49 -18.61 0.79
C LEU A 82 -3.10 -17.15 0.96
N ARG A 83 -1.80 -16.82 0.90
CA ARG A 83 -1.35 -15.42 0.82
C ARG A 83 -1.20 -14.98 -0.62
N LEU A 84 -1.82 -13.86 -0.97
CA LEU A 84 -1.64 -13.20 -2.27
C LEU A 84 -0.37 -12.35 -2.25
N GLN A 85 0.64 -12.73 -3.05
CA GLN A 85 1.90 -11.98 -3.18
C GLN A 85 1.80 -10.81 -4.18
N SER A 86 0.97 -10.95 -5.21
CA SER A 86 0.72 -9.91 -6.23
C SER A 86 -0.72 -10.03 -6.74
N LEU A 87 -1.33 -8.89 -7.11
CA LEU A 87 -2.67 -8.84 -7.72
C LEU A 87 -2.63 -8.79 -9.25
N GLY A 88 -1.44 -8.65 -9.84
CA GLY A 88 -1.24 -8.55 -11.28
C GLY A 88 0.20 -8.15 -11.59
N ASP A 89 0.79 -8.84 -12.55
CA ASP A 89 2.13 -8.53 -13.03
C ASP A 89 2.01 -7.41 -14.07
N ARG A 90 2.61 -6.24 -13.82
CA ARG A 90 3.10 -5.42 -14.94
C ARG A 90 4.41 -6.04 -15.43
N ALA A 91 4.39 -7.31 -15.82
CA ALA A 91 5.46 -7.89 -16.63
C ALA A 91 5.29 -7.40 -18.07
N ASP A 92 5.46 -6.08 -18.26
CA ASP A 92 5.98 -5.46 -19.50
C ASP A 92 6.00 -3.92 -19.41
N ASP A 93 6.70 -3.35 -18.42
CA ASP A 93 7.18 -1.96 -18.53
C ASP A 93 8.70 -1.86 -18.39
N ARG A 94 9.40 -2.95 -18.69
CA ARG A 94 10.84 -2.93 -18.95
C ARG A 94 11.05 -2.72 -20.46
N GLY A 95 11.03 -1.48 -20.95
CA GLY A 95 11.69 -1.23 -22.25
C GLY A 95 11.30 -0.06 -23.16
N VAL A 96 10.50 0.93 -22.77
CA VAL A 96 10.44 2.19 -23.55
C VAL A 96 10.80 3.37 -22.66
N GLY A 97 12.11 3.54 -22.47
CA GLY A 97 12.66 4.80 -22.02
C GLY A 97 12.22 5.89 -23.00
N ASN A 98 11.42 6.83 -22.51
CA ASN A 98 11.15 8.06 -23.23
C ASN A 98 12.49 8.80 -23.38
N PRO A 99 13.07 8.96 -24.58
CA PRO A 99 14.28 9.75 -24.69
C PRO A 99 13.91 11.20 -24.39
N ALA A 100 14.56 11.76 -23.36
CA ALA A 100 14.45 13.17 -23.03
C ALA A 100 14.64 14.03 -24.29
N PRO A 101 13.88 15.12 -24.49
CA PRO A 101 14.07 15.98 -25.64
C PRO A 101 15.48 16.56 -25.61
N ALA A 102 16.26 16.25 -26.66
CA ALA A 102 17.59 16.77 -26.86
C ALA A 102 17.55 18.30 -26.80
N ARG A 103 18.14 18.87 -25.75
CA ARG A 103 18.40 20.30 -25.63
C ARG A 103 19.42 20.68 -26.71
N ARG A 104 18.93 21.19 -27.84
CA ARG A 104 19.78 21.79 -28.87
C ARG A 104 20.37 23.07 -28.31
N GLY A 105 21.64 23.01 -27.90
CA GLY A 105 22.40 24.17 -27.49
C GLY A 105 22.39 25.24 -28.57
N ARG A 106 22.02 26.47 -28.19
CA ARG A 106 22.31 27.66 -29.01
C ARG A 106 23.81 27.91 -28.91
N PRO A 107 24.58 27.94 -30.01
CA PRO A 107 25.94 28.43 -29.92
C PRO A 107 25.90 29.94 -29.65
N ALA A 108 26.76 30.37 -28.75
CA ALA A 108 27.07 31.77 -28.52
C ALA A 108 27.67 32.37 -29.79
N SER A 109 27.11 33.47 -30.27
CA SER A 109 27.78 34.33 -31.25
C SER A 109 28.22 35.59 -30.51
N SER A 110 29.53 35.72 -30.36
CA SER A 110 30.22 36.88 -29.80
C SER A 110 31.23 37.37 -30.83
N ALA A 111 31.13 38.67 -31.18
CA ALA A 111 32.10 39.58 -31.81
C ALA A 111 31.28 40.68 -32.52
N VAL A 112 31.13 41.90 -32.00
CA VAL A 112 32.09 43.03 -31.97
C VAL A 112 32.86 43.16 -33.30
N ILE A 113 32.69 44.30 -33.98
CA ILE A 113 33.77 45.19 -34.48
C ILE A 113 33.16 46.23 -35.45
N ARG A 114 33.40 47.51 -35.11
CA ARG A 114 33.37 48.76 -35.91
C ARG A 114 32.04 49.34 -36.36
#